data_AF-A0A961Y0K5-F1
#
_entry.id   AF-A0A961Y0K5-F1
#
_cell.length_a   1.000
_cell.length_b   1.000
_cell.length_c   1.000
_cell.angle_alpha   90.00
_cell.angle_beta   90.00
_cell.angle_gamma   90.00
#
_symmetry.space_group_name_H-M   'P 1'
#
loop_
_entity.id
_entity.type
_entity.pdbx_description
1 polymer ?
#
loop_
_entity_poly.entity_id
_entity_poly.type
_entity_poly.pdbx_seq_one_letter_code
_entity_poly.pdbx_strand_id
1 'polypeptide(L)'
;MAHIVVLGAGLGGTIMAYEMRAKLGRDDRLTVVNLGSIYSFVPSNPWVAVGWRQREDVTIDLTRTLARRDIALRPEGAKKVVPAENRIELNDGSYVDYDYLVIATGPDLPFDEVPGLGPSAYTQSVCHVDHAVAAKSKFDELVAKPGPVVVGAVQGASCYGPAYEFAFILDTALRKAKIRDQVPMTFVTPEPYIGHLGLDGVGDTKSLMESAMRDRHIKWIVNARVTSVEKDMMHVEEVNEDGSVKARHDLPFAYSMMLPAFRGVEAVMGVEGLVNPRGFVTIDKHQRNTAFPNVFSIGVCVAIPPVGKTPVPVGVPKTGFMI
;
A
#
# COMPACT_ATOMS: atom_id res chain seq x y z
N MET A 1 -20.16 -15.04 -26.64
CA MET A 1 -19.72 -15.44 -25.30
C MET A 1 -18.38 -14.79 -25.07
N ALA A 2 -18.33 -13.79 -24.20
CA ALA A 2 -17.09 -13.15 -23.79
C ALA A 2 -16.54 -13.82 -22.52
N HIS A 3 -15.22 -13.85 -22.39
CA HIS A 3 -14.51 -14.23 -21.18
C HIS A 3 -13.79 -13.02 -20.60
N ILE A 4 -14.28 -12.57 -19.45
CA ILE A 4 -13.73 -11.45 -18.72
C ILE A 4 -12.84 -12.00 -17.61
N VAL A 5 -11.64 -11.46 -17.46
CA VAL A 5 -10.73 -11.79 -16.37
C VAL A 5 -10.47 -10.56 -15.52
N VAL A 6 -10.64 -10.69 -14.21
CA VAL A 6 -10.22 -9.68 -13.23
C VAL A 6 -8.94 -10.19 -12.56
N LEU A 7 -7.85 -9.45 -12.70
CA LEU A 7 -6.55 -9.79 -12.12
C LEU A 7 -6.32 -9.02 -10.82
N GLY A 8 -6.42 -9.71 -9.70
CA GLY A 8 -6.33 -9.18 -8.34
C GLY A 8 -7.68 -9.20 -7.63
N ALA A 9 -7.71 -9.71 -6.40
CA ALA A 9 -8.92 -9.79 -5.57
C ALA A 9 -8.80 -8.93 -4.28
N GLY A 10 -8.26 -7.73 -4.43
CA GLY A 10 -8.30 -6.69 -3.40
C GLY A 10 -9.61 -5.89 -3.44
N LEU A 11 -9.63 -4.71 -2.79
CA LEU A 11 -10.81 -3.84 -2.72
C LEU A 11 -11.46 -3.60 -4.09
N GLY A 12 -10.69 -3.10 -5.06
CA GLY A 12 -11.20 -2.81 -6.41
C GLY A 12 -11.60 -4.06 -7.19
N GLY A 13 -10.72 -5.07 -7.23
CA GLY A 13 -10.94 -6.27 -8.03
C GLY A 13 -12.13 -7.11 -7.57
N THR A 14 -12.31 -7.29 -6.26
CA THR A 14 -13.47 -8.01 -5.72
C THR A 14 -14.78 -7.30 -6.03
N ILE A 15 -14.86 -5.98 -5.83
CA ILE A 15 -16.06 -5.18 -6.15
C ILE A 15 -16.34 -5.26 -7.66
N MET A 16 -15.32 -5.07 -8.50
CA MET A 16 -15.44 -5.15 -9.95
C MET A 16 -15.95 -6.52 -10.41
N ALA A 17 -15.49 -7.61 -9.80
CA ALA A 17 -15.97 -8.95 -10.15
C ALA A 17 -17.49 -9.09 -9.89
N TYR A 18 -17.98 -8.64 -8.74
CA TYR A 18 -19.42 -8.69 -8.45
C TYR A 18 -20.24 -7.76 -9.35
N GLU A 19 -19.77 -6.54 -9.60
CA GLU A 19 -20.46 -5.60 -10.48
C GLU A 19 -20.48 -6.08 -11.93
N MET A 20 -19.38 -6.64 -12.42
CA MET A 20 -19.29 -7.20 -13.76
C MET A 20 -20.25 -8.38 -13.90
N ARG A 21 -20.25 -9.31 -12.96
CA ARG A 21 -21.13 -10.49 -12.99
C ARG A 21 -22.62 -10.11 -13.10
N ALA A 22 -23.03 -9.00 -12.48
CA ALA A 22 -24.40 -8.49 -12.56
C ALA A 22 -24.77 -7.91 -13.94
N LYS A 23 -23.78 -7.52 -14.74
CA LYS A 23 -23.97 -6.94 -16.08
C LYS A 23 -23.77 -7.95 -17.21
N LEU A 24 -23.07 -9.05 -16.96
CA LEU A 24 -22.76 -10.07 -17.95
C LEU A 24 -23.98 -10.91 -18.35
N GLY A 25 -23.99 -11.36 -19.60
CA GLY A 25 -24.98 -12.32 -20.10
C GLY A 25 -24.82 -13.69 -19.43
N ARG A 26 -25.82 -14.54 -19.58
CA ARG A 26 -25.82 -15.89 -18.99
C ARG A 26 -24.68 -16.77 -19.51
N ASP A 27 -24.32 -16.60 -20.78
CA ASP A 27 -23.29 -17.42 -21.42
C ASP A 27 -21.88 -16.85 -21.21
N ASP A 28 -21.74 -15.60 -20.79
CA ASP A 28 -20.43 -14.98 -20.55
C ASP A 28 -19.75 -15.55 -19.31
N ARG A 29 -18.41 -15.61 -19.34
CA ARG A 29 -17.59 -16.16 -18.25
C ARG A 29 -16.85 -15.06 -17.52
N LEU A 30 -16.75 -15.18 -16.20
CA LEU A 30 -15.94 -14.29 -15.36
C LEU A 30 -14.98 -15.10 -14.49
N THR A 31 -13.69 -14.79 -14.60
CA THR A 31 -12.63 -15.40 -13.79
C THR A 31 -11.90 -14.32 -13.00
N VAL A 32 -11.71 -14.55 -11.70
CA VAL A 32 -10.81 -13.76 -10.86
C VAL A 32 -9.51 -14.54 -10.71
N VAL A 33 -8.39 -13.93 -11.09
CA VAL A 33 -7.04 -14.46 -10.83
C VAL A 33 -6.46 -13.70 -9.65
N ASN A 34 -6.03 -14.38 -8.60
CA ASN A 34 -5.44 -13.76 -7.40
C ASN A 34 -4.33 -14.64 -6.83
N LEU A 35 -3.36 -14.07 -6.14
CA LEU A 35 -2.40 -14.87 -5.36
C LEU A 35 -3.06 -15.28 -4.04
N GLY A 36 -3.48 -16.55 -3.95
CA GLY A 36 -4.28 -17.07 -2.85
C GLY A 36 -5.78 -16.77 -2.97
N SER A 37 -6.56 -17.27 -2.01
CA SER A 37 -8.02 -17.15 -2.00
C SER A 37 -8.57 -16.11 -1.01
N ILE A 38 -7.69 -15.48 -0.23
CA ILE A 38 -8.10 -14.63 0.89
C ILE A 38 -8.22 -13.18 0.44
N TYR A 39 -9.40 -12.60 0.63
CA TYR A 39 -9.60 -11.15 0.66
C TYR A 39 -9.18 -10.60 2.02
N SER A 40 -8.54 -9.43 2.02
CA SER A 40 -8.24 -8.67 3.23
C SER A 40 -8.74 -7.23 3.11
N PHE A 41 -9.43 -6.76 4.15
CA PHE A 41 -9.84 -5.36 4.28
C PHE A 41 -8.66 -4.52 4.76
N VAL A 42 -7.78 -4.17 3.82
CA VAL A 42 -6.52 -3.43 4.02
C VAL A 42 -6.63 -2.22 4.97
N PRO A 43 -7.69 -1.38 4.93
CA PRO A 43 -7.79 -0.23 5.82
C PRO A 43 -7.79 -0.56 7.32
N SER A 44 -8.10 -1.80 7.73
CA SER A 44 -8.06 -2.21 9.14
C SER A 44 -6.71 -2.77 9.62
N ASN A 45 -5.74 -2.94 8.74
CA ASN A 45 -4.41 -3.46 9.11
C ASN A 45 -3.69 -2.65 10.20
N PRO A 46 -3.75 -1.29 10.24
CA PRO A 46 -3.17 -0.54 11.36
C PRO A 46 -3.73 -0.98 12.73
N TRP A 47 -5.01 -1.35 12.78
CA TRP A 47 -5.68 -1.76 14.02
C TRP A 47 -5.29 -3.17 14.45
N VAL A 48 -5.02 -4.05 13.48
CA VAL A 48 -4.45 -5.38 13.73
C VAL A 48 -3.07 -5.26 14.37
N ALA A 49 -2.23 -4.33 13.88
CA ALA A 49 -0.86 -4.13 14.36
C ALA A 49 -0.76 -3.63 15.82
N VAL A 50 -1.85 -3.14 16.41
CA VAL A 50 -1.93 -2.81 17.85
C VAL A 50 -2.91 -3.71 18.63
N GLY A 51 -3.47 -4.73 17.98
CA GLY A 51 -4.33 -5.75 18.59
C GLY A 51 -5.77 -5.32 18.85
N TRP A 52 -6.25 -4.27 18.18
CA TRP A 52 -7.66 -3.84 18.26
C TRP A 52 -8.58 -4.63 17.33
N ARG A 53 -7.98 -5.37 16.40
CA ARG A 53 -8.60 -6.36 15.51
C ARG A 53 -7.71 -7.58 15.39
N GLN A 54 -8.31 -8.72 15.10
CA GLN A 54 -7.62 -9.95 14.72
C GLN A 54 -7.67 -10.14 13.19
N ARG A 55 -6.86 -11.05 12.65
CA ARG A 55 -6.84 -11.35 11.21
C ARG A 55 -8.22 -11.77 10.70
N GLU A 56 -8.93 -12.55 11.51
CA GLU A 56 -10.22 -13.12 11.18
C GLU A 56 -11.32 -12.05 11.11
N ASP A 57 -11.15 -10.92 11.81
CA ASP A 57 -12.08 -9.79 11.75
C ASP A 57 -12.01 -9.03 10.42
N VAL A 58 -10.92 -9.21 9.66
CA VAL A 58 -10.60 -8.39 8.48
C VAL A 58 -10.34 -9.20 7.22
N THR A 59 -10.52 -10.52 7.26
CA THR A 59 -10.28 -11.41 6.11
C THR A 59 -11.47 -12.29 5.79
N ILE A 60 -11.62 -12.66 4.51
CA ILE A 60 -12.69 -13.54 4.02
C ILE A 60 -12.10 -14.48 2.95
N ASP A 61 -12.41 -15.77 3.01
CA ASP A 61 -12.13 -16.70 1.91
C ASP A 61 -13.11 -16.49 0.75
N LEU A 62 -12.56 -16.17 -0.41
CA LEU A 62 -13.32 -15.88 -1.62
C LEU A 62 -13.81 -17.13 -2.36
N THR A 63 -13.27 -18.31 -2.06
CA THR A 63 -13.55 -19.55 -2.80
C THR A 63 -15.05 -19.84 -2.89
N ARG A 64 -15.73 -19.94 -1.74
CA ARG A 64 -17.18 -20.20 -1.69
C ARG A 64 -17.99 -18.96 -2.07
N THR A 65 -17.49 -17.77 -1.74
CA THR A 65 -18.22 -16.51 -1.89
C THR A 65 -18.38 -16.14 -3.37
N LEU A 66 -17.31 -16.28 -4.16
CA LEU A 66 -17.32 -16.08 -5.62
C LEU A 66 -18.10 -17.18 -6.34
N ALA A 67 -17.90 -18.45 -5.96
CA ALA A 67 -18.60 -19.58 -6.59
C ALA A 67 -20.13 -19.46 -6.48
N ARG A 68 -20.67 -18.95 -5.37
CA ARG A 68 -22.12 -18.69 -5.20
C ARG A 68 -22.70 -17.68 -6.19
N ARG A 69 -21.86 -16.90 -6.87
CA ARG A 69 -22.25 -15.93 -7.89
C ARG A 69 -21.80 -16.34 -9.29
N ASP A 70 -21.40 -17.59 -9.50
CA ASP A 70 -20.90 -18.08 -10.79
C ASP A 70 -19.70 -17.25 -11.28
N ILE A 71 -18.76 -17.01 -10.36
CA ILE A 71 -17.47 -16.35 -10.62
C ILE A 71 -16.38 -17.38 -10.31
N ALA A 72 -15.57 -17.73 -11.30
CA ALA A 72 -14.45 -18.65 -11.13
C ALA A 72 -13.30 -17.95 -10.40
N LEU A 73 -12.61 -18.67 -9.50
CA LEU A 73 -11.40 -18.20 -8.83
C LEU A 73 -10.20 -19.04 -9.26
N ARG A 74 -9.11 -18.37 -9.63
CA ARG A 74 -7.79 -18.93 -9.91
C ARG A 74 -6.81 -18.38 -8.87
N PRO A 75 -6.57 -19.11 -7.76
CA PRO A 75 -5.76 -18.65 -6.62
C PRO A 75 -4.24 -18.79 -6.85
N GLU A 76 -3.81 -19.24 -8.02
CA GLU A 76 -2.40 -19.52 -8.33
C GLU A 76 -1.56 -18.23 -8.44
N GLY A 77 -2.20 -17.09 -8.71
CA GLY A 77 -1.54 -15.82 -9.00
C GLY A 77 -0.97 -15.75 -10.41
N ALA A 78 -0.81 -14.51 -10.90
CA ALA A 78 -0.25 -14.26 -12.22
C ALA A 78 1.28 -14.14 -12.15
N LYS A 79 1.93 -14.81 -13.10
CA LYS A 79 3.36 -14.67 -13.37
C LYS A 79 3.63 -13.56 -14.38
N LYS A 80 2.83 -13.49 -15.45
CA LYS A 80 3.00 -12.49 -16.52
C LYS A 80 1.71 -12.23 -17.27
N VAL A 81 1.42 -10.97 -17.56
CA VAL A 81 0.38 -10.57 -18.51
C VAL A 81 1.00 -10.45 -19.90
N VAL A 82 0.43 -11.16 -20.88
CA VAL A 82 0.87 -11.17 -22.29
C VAL A 82 -0.27 -10.57 -23.13
N PRO A 83 -0.41 -9.23 -23.17
CA PRO A 83 -1.59 -8.60 -23.75
C PRO A 83 -1.68 -8.73 -25.27
N ALA A 84 -0.55 -8.92 -25.97
CA ALA A 84 -0.54 -9.21 -27.41
C ALA A 84 -1.21 -10.56 -27.76
N GLU A 85 -1.28 -11.49 -26.81
CA GLU A 85 -1.92 -12.80 -26.96
C GLU A 85 -3.27 -12.90 -26.21
N ASN A 86 -3.72 -11.81 -25.57
CA ASN A 86 -4.85 -11.81 -24.64
C ASN A 86 -4.79 -12.92 -23.58
N ARG A 87 -3.61 -13.08 -22.96
CA ARG A 87 -3.31 -14.17 -22.03
C ARG A 87 -2.68 -13.71 -20.73
N ILE A 88 -2.96 -14.44 -19.65
CA ILE A 88 -2.24 -14.37 -18.38
C ILE A 88 -1.55 -15.71 -18.14
N GLU A 89 -0.23 -15.70 -18.00
CA GLU A 89 0.54 -16.83 -17.50
C GLU A 89 0.45 -16.87 -15.97
N LEU A 90 0.15 -18.03 -15.39
CA LEU A 90 0.01 -18.22 -13.95
C LEU A 90 1.30 -18.79 -13.34
N ASN A 91 1.43 -18.68 -12.02
CA ASN A 91 2.62 -19.15 -11.30
C ASN A 91 2.80 -20.67 -11.35
N ASP A 92 1.74 -21.44 -11.60
CA ASP A 92 1.78 -22.90 -11.73
C ASP A 92 2.16 -23.38 -13.15
N GLY A 93 2.43 -22.45 -14.07
CA GLY A 93 2.74 -22.73 -15.47
C GLY A 93 1.51 -22.92 -16.37
N SER A 94 0.30 -22.89 -15.83
CA SER A 94 -0.93 -22.81 -16.61
C SER A 94 -1.18 -21.37 -17.11
N TYR A 95 -2.22 -21.18 -17.91
CA TYR A 95 -2.62 -19.86 -18.39
C TYR A 95 -4.13 -19.65 -18.37
N VAL A 96 -4.54 -18.39 -18.49
CA VAL A 96 -5.93 -17.96 -18.68
C VAL A 96 -5.98 -17.01 -19.86
N ASP A 97 -6.66 -17.41 -20.93
CA ASP A 97 -6.99 -16.51 -22.04
C ASP A 97 -8.19 -15.62 -21.66
N TYR A 98 -8.31 -14.45 -22.28
CA TYR A 98 -9.41 -13.53 -22.06
C TYR A 98 -9.85 -12.82 -23.35
N ASP A 99 -11.09 -12.38 -23.38
CA ASP A 99 -11.53 -11.37 -24.34
C ASP A 99 -11.32 -9.96 -23.77
N TYR A 100 -11.54 -9.80 -22.46
CA TYR A 100 -11.30 -8.56 -21.72
C TYR A 100 -10.58 -8.82 -20.40
N LEU A 101 -9.63 -7.94 -20.07
CA LEU A 101 -8.87 -7.99 -18.83
C LEU A 101 -9.11 -6.72 -18.01
N VAL A 102 -9.40 -6.87 -16.72
CA VAL A 102 -9.37 -5.78 -15.74
C VAL A 102 -8.24 -6.03 -14.75
N ILE A 103 -7.23 -5.16 -14.76
CA ILE A 103 -6.08 -5.21 -13.85
C ILE A 103 -6.44 -4.44 -12.57
N ALA A 104 -6.41 -5.13 -11.44
CA ALA A 104 -6.74 -4.62 -10.11
C ALA A 104 -5.76 -5.17 -9.06
N THR A 105 -4.49 -5.31 -9.43
CA THR A 105 -3.45 -6.01 -8.65
C THR A 105 -3.00 -5.27 -7.40
N GLY A 106 -3.36 -3.99 -7.27
CA GLY A 106 -2.78 -3.14 -6.23
C GLY A 106 -1.28 -2.89 -6.45
N PRO A 107 -0.53 -2.53 -5.39
CA PRO A 107 0.90 -2.26 -5.48
C PRO A 107 1.76 -3.49 -5.12
N ASP A 108 2.95 -3.55 -5.70
CA ASP A 108 4.10 -4.18 -5.07
C ASP A 108 4.74 -3.22 -4.04
N LEU A 109 5.35 -3.79 -3.00
CA LEU A 109 5.96 -3.07 -1.88
C LEU A 109 7.49 -3.17 -1.95
N PRO A 110 8.17 -2.26 -2.67
CA PRO A 110 9.60 -2.30 -2.89
C PRO A 110 10.42 -1.90 -1.66
N PHE A 111 10.40 -2.75 -0.63
CA PHE A 111 11.25 -2.57 0.55
C PHE A 111 12.74 -2.62 0.18
N ASP A 112 13.08 -3.23 -0.96
CA ASP A 112 14.43 -3.32 -1.54
C ASP A 112 15.04 -1.96 -1.92
N GLU A 113 14.24 -0.91 -2.06
CA GLU A 113 14.72 0.43 -2.44
C GLU A 113 15.39 1.21 -1.29
N VAL A 114 15.21 0.75 -0.05
CA VAL A 114 15.87 1.32 1.12
C VAL A 114 16.54 0.19 1.88
N PRO A 115 17.87 0.12 1.94
CA PRO A 115 18.59 -0.92 2.66
C PRO A 115 18.09 -1.08 4.09
N GLY A 116 17.67 -2.30 4.45
CA GLY A 116 17.18 -2.65 5.79
C GLY A 116 15.73 -2.27 6.11
N LEU A 117 14.99 -1.70 5.15
CA LEU A 117 13.56 -1.43 5.28
C LEU A 117 12.74 -2.72 5.16
N GLY A 118 11.60 -2.75 5.83
CA GLY A 118 10.56 -3.75 5.65
C GLY A 118 10.55 -4.86 6.72
N PRO A 119 9.44 -5.62 6.79
CA PRO A 119 9.14 -6.56 7.87
C PRO A 119 10.08 -7.76 7.93
N SER A 120 10.73 -8.09 6.81
CA SER A 120 11.79 -9.11 6.74
C SER A 120 13.17 -8.59 7.19
N ALA A 121 13.27 -7.29 7.50
CA ALA A 121 14.48 -6.63 7.96
C ALA A 121 14.22 -5.93 9.32
N TYR A 122 14.35 -4.60 9.40
CA TYR A 122 14.36 -3.89 10.69
C TYR A 122 13.11 -3.04 10.99
N THR A 123 12.17 -2.88 10.04
CA THR A 123 10.97 -2.03 10.24
C THR A 123 9.67 -2.78 10.02
N GLN A 124 8.61 -2.42 10.75
CA GLN A 124 7.29 -2.99 10.53
C GLN A 124 6.56 -2.31 9.36
N SER A 125 5.53 -3.00 8.84
CA SER A 125 4.62 -2.48 7.82
C SER A 125 3.19 -2.87 8.18
N VAL A 126 2.22 -2.07 7.76
CA VAL A 126 0.78 -2.34 7.90
C VAL A 126 0.06 -2.43 6.55
N CYS A 127 0.81 -2.60 5.45
CA CYS A 127 0.24 -2.65 4.10
C CYS A 127 -0.43 -4.00 3.79
N HIS A 128 0.04 -5.09 4.41
CA HIS A 128 -0.58 -6.42 4.33
C HIS A 128 -0.93 -6.94 5.72
N VAL A 129 -1.93 -7.81 5.79
CA VAL A 129 -2.39 -8.38 7.07
C VAL A 129 -1.32 -9.22 7.75
N ASP A 130 -0.50 -9.96 6.97
CA ASP A 130 0.65 -10.69 7.51
C ASP A 130 1.68 -9.76 8.14
N HIS A 131 1.96 -8.62 7.50
CA HIS A 131 2.85 -7.60 8.07
C HIS A 131 2.27 -7.00 9.36
N ALA A 132 0.96 -6.72 9.38
CA ALA A 132 0.30 -6.17 10.55
C ALA A 132 0.29 -7.17 11.74
N VAL A 133 0.12 -8.46 11.48
CA VAL A 133 0.22 -9.50 12.51
C VAL A 133 1.66 -9.58 13.05
N ALA A 134 2.68 -9.52 12.20
CA ALA A 134 4.08 -9.47 12.65
C ALA A 134 4.37 -8.20 13.46
N ALA A 135 3.84 -7.05 13.02
CA ALA A 135 3.93 -5.77 13.71
C ALA A 135 3.31 -5.83 15.11
N LYS A 136 2.20 -6.57 15.29
CA LYS A 136 1.60 -6.77 16.61
C LYS A 136 2.52 -7.49 17.59
N SER A 137 3.23 -8.52 17.14
CA SER A 137 4.24 -9.20 17.98
C SER A 137 5.34 -8.24 18.43
N LYS A 138 5.79 -7.35 17.53
CA LYS A 138 6.77 -6.29 17.87
C LYS A 138 6.21 -5.21 18.78
N PHE A 139 4.92 -4.90 18.67
CA PHE A 139 4.25 -4.01 19.61
C PHE A 139 4.21 -4.62 21.03
N ASP A 140 4.00 -5.93 21.16
CA ASP A 140 4.05 -6.59 22.48
C ASP A 140 5.46 -6.57 23.09
N GLU A 141 6.50 -6.74 22.26
CA GLU A 141 7.90 -6.55 22.69
C GLU A 141 8.15 -5.12 23.18
N LEU A 142 7.65 -4.10 22.47
CA LEU A 142 7.73 -2.70 22.88
C LEU A 142 7.00 -2.45 24.21
N VAL A 143 5.84 -3.09 24.42
CA VAL A 143 5.10 -2.96 25.69
C VAL A 143 5.89 -3.56 26.86
N ALA A 144 6.54 -4.70 26.64
CA ALA A 144 7.37 -5.35 27.66
C ALA A 144 8.68 -4.59 27.93
N LYS A 145 9.26 -3.95 26.90
CA LYS A 145 10.50 -3.17 27.00
C LYS A 145 10.35 -1.85 26.24
N PRO A 146 9.78 -0.81 26.89
CA PRO A 146 9.60 0.50 26.28
C PRO A 146 10.91 1.11 25.78
N GLY A 147 10.81 1.83 24.66
CA GLY A 147 11.92 2.54 24.05
C GLY A 147 11.44 3.48 22.94
N PRO A 148 12.35 4.18 22.25
CA PRO A 148 11.97 5.14 21.21
C PRO A 148 11.24 4.48 20.04
N VAL A 149 10.35 5.22 19.40
CA VAL A 149 9.53 4.77 18.27
C VAL A 149 9.71 5.70 17.09
N VAL A 150 9.84 5.12 15.89
CA VAL A 150 9.80 5.85 14.62
C VAL A 150 8.62 5.36 13.77
N VAL A 151 7.70 6.27 13.44
CA VAL A 151 6.57 5.98 12.53
C VAL A 151 6.67 6.89 11.32
N GLY A 152 6.25 6.45 10.14
CA GLY A 152 6.32 7.34 9.00
C GLY A 152 6.09 6.71 7.64
N ALA A 153 6.61 7.39 6.64
CA ALA A 153 6.67 6.95 5.27
C ALA A 153 8.06 7.27 4.69
N VAL A 154 8.56 6.44 3.77
CA VAL A 154 9.81 6.69 3.06
C VAL A 154 9.56 7.44 1.75
N GLN A 155 10.62 7.96 1.13
CA GLN A 155 10.57 8.61 -0.18
C GLN A 155 9.84 7.75 -1.22
N GLY A 156 9.01 8.38 -2.05
CA GLY A 156 8.21 7.71 -3.08
C GLY A 156 6.95 7.02 -2.58
N ALA A 157 6.69 7.00 -1.26
CA ALA A 157 5.40 6.60 -0.70
C ALA A 157 4.25 7.38 -1.33
N SER A 158 3.06 6.81 -1.32
CA SER A 158 1.86 7.48 -1.85
C SER A 158 0.63 7.36 -0.96
N CYS A 159 0.73 6.63 0.16
CA CYS A 159 -0.39 6.37 1.05
C CYS A 159 -0.05 6.89 2.45
N TYR A 160 -0.18 8.20 2.70
CA TYR A 160 0.31 8.82 3.93
C TYR A 160 -0.68 8.73 5.11
N GLY A 161 -1.99 8.70 4.82
CA GLY A 161 -3.03 8.64 5.84
C GLY A 161 -2.81 7.53 6.88
N PRO A 162 -2.52 6.28 6.49
CA PRO A 162 -2.26 5.20 7.44
C PRO A 162 -1.01 5.41 8.32
N ALA A 163 -0.03 6.22 7.91
CA ALA A 163 1.12 6.54 8.76
C ALA A 163 0.69 7.44 9.93
N TYR A 164 -0.08 8.49 9.64
CA TYR A 164 -0.66 9.37 10.66
C TYR A 164 -1.63 8.61 11.57
N GLU A 165 -2.53 7.80 10.98
CA GLU A 165 -3.43 6.93 11.73
C GLU A 165 -2.64 6.02 12.67
N PHE A 166 -1.63 5.31 12.15
CA PHE A 166 -0.84 4.40 12.95
C PHE A 166 -0.11 5.10 14.11
N ALA A 167 0.46 6.29 13.87
CA ALA A 167 1.10 7.08 14.92
C ALA A 167 0.12 7.43 16.05
N PHE A 168 -1.13 7.80 15.72
CA PHE A 168 -2.15 8.17 16.71
C PHE A 168 -2.74 6.97 17.45
N ILE A 169 -3.00 5.86 16.77
CA ILE A 169 -3.47 4.64 17.44
C ILE A 169 -2.38 4.02 18.30
N LEU A 170 -1.11 4.12 17.90
CA LEU A 170 0.02 3.65 18.70
C LEU A 170 0.16 4.49 19.98
N ASP A 171 0.12 5.83 19.90
CA ASP A 171 0.05 6.71 21.09
C ASP A 171 -1.09 6.28 22.02
N THR A 172 -2.28 6.04 21.45
CA THR A 172 -3.45 5.60 22.22
C THR A 172 -3.26 4.23 22.87
N ALA A 173 -2.68 3.26 22.15
CA ALA A 173 -2.43 1.92 22.64
C ALA A 173 -1.38 1.93 23.78
N LEU A 174 -0.31 2.72 23.63
CA LEU A 174 0.72 2.91 24.67
C LEU A 174 0.16 3.60 25.92
N ARG A 175 -0.77 4.55 25.77
CA ARG A 175 -1.48 5.17 26.90
C ARG A 175 -2.36 4.18 27.63
N LYS A 176 -3.10 3.33 26.90
CA LYS A 176 -3.90 2.24 27.49
C LYS A 176 -3.04 1.23 28.23
N ALA A 177 -1.84 0.94 27.71
CA ALA A 177 -0.84 0.11 28.36
C ALA A 177 -0.10 0.82 29.52
N LYS A 178 -0.35 2.11 29.75
CA LYS A 178 0.25 2.94 30.81
C LYS A 178 1.79 3.05 30.74
N ILE A 179 2.34 3.06 29.51
CA ILE A 179 3.79 3.19 29.27
C ILE A 179 4.17 4.32 28.31
N ARG A 180 3.20 5.12 27.86
CA ARG A 180 3.42 6.17 26.84
C ARG A 180 4.50 7.17 27.23
N ASP A 181 4.63 7.51 28.50
CA ASP A 181 5.64 8.41 29.06
C ASP A 181 7.08 7.89 28.91
N GLN A 182 7.26 6.58 28.72
CA GLN A 182 8.55 5.91 28.51
C GLN A 182 8.92 5.75 27.02
N VAL A 183 8.05 6.19 26.11
CA VAL A 183 8.19 5.96 24.66
C VAL A 183 8.28 7.29 23.90
N PRO A 184 9.49 7.82 23.64
CA PRO A 184 9.66 8.93 22.70
C PRO A 184 9.15 8.53 21.31
N MET A 185 8.36 9.39 20.65
CA MET A 185 7.83 9.11 19.31
C MET A 185 8.30 10.18 18.32
N THR A 186 8.83 9.73 17.19
CA THR A 186 9.22 10.58 16.06
C THR A 186 8.49 10.13 14.80
N PHE A 187 7.92 11.08 14.07
CA PHE A 187 7.29 10.88 12.77
C PHE A 187 8.23 11.31 11.65
N VAL A 188 8.50 10.45 10.68
CA VAL A 188 9.41 10.74 9.55
C VAL A 188 8.63 10.67 8.25
N THR A 189 8.69 11.72 7.42
CA THR A 189 7.95 11.74 6.16
C THR A 189 8.68 12.50 5.05
N PRO A 190 8.60 12.05 3.78
CA PRO A 190 9.06 12.82 2.64
C PRO A 190 8.15 14.01 2.31
N GLU A 191 6.97 14.09 2.94
CA GLU A 191 6.06 15.22 2.73
C GLU A 191 6.76 16.55 3.05
N PRO A 192 6.51 17.63 2.27
CA PRO A 192 7.12 18.93 2.52
C PRO A 192 6.62 19.61 3.80
N TYR A 193 5.45 19.21 4.28
CA TYR A 193 4.87 19.60 5.56
C TYR A 193 3.92 18.51 6.04
N ILE A 194 3.63 18.50 7.34
CA ILE A 194 2.69 17.55 7.95
C ILE A 194 1.29 17.73 7.37
N GLY A 195 0.65 16.65 6.94
CA GLY A 195 -0.70 16.70 6.36
C GLY A 195 -0.77 17.14 4.90
N HIS A 196 0.35 17.08 4.16
CA HIS A 196 0.37 17.24 2.70
C HIS A 196 -0.36 16.09 1.99
N LEU A 197 -0.28 14.87 2.54
CA LEU A 197 -0.99 13.65 2.13
C LEU A 197 -0.76 13.19 0.68
N GLY A 198 0.22 13.79 -0.01
CA GLY A 198 0.45 13.57 -1.44
C GLY A 198 -0.52 14.33 -2.34
N LEU A 199 -1.28 15.28 -1.79
CA LEU A 199 -2.36 16.01 -2.44
C LEU A 199 -2.21 17.53 -2.32
N ASP A 200 -1.08 18.02 -1.80
CA ASP A 200 -0.90 19.41 -1.36
C ASP A 200 -1.94 19.85 -0.32
N GLY A 201 -2.27 18.93 0.59
CA GLY A 201 -3.26 19.15 1.64
C GLY A 201 -4.70 19.07 1.14
N VAL A 202 -5.64 18.87 2.07
CA VAL A 202 -7.08 18.85 1.77
C VAL A 202 -7.80 19.66 2.84
N GLY A 203 -8.17 20.90 2.51
CA GLY A 203 -8.65 21.84 3.52
C GLY A 203 -7.53 22.20 4.50
N ASP A 204 -7.81 22.16 5.81
CA ASP A 204 -6.84 22.52 6.86
C ASP A 204 -6.09 21.30 7.45
N THR A 205 -5.80 20.29 6.63
CA THR A 205 -5.10 19.08 7.12
C THR A 205 -3.77 19.42 7.78
N LYS A 206 -3.07 20.47 7.32
CA LYS A 206 -1.80 20.89 7.90
C LYS A 206 -1.93 21.28 9.37
N SER A 207 -2.72 22.32 9.68
CA SER A 207 -2.80 22.79 11.06
C SER A 207 -3.48 21.77 11.98
N LEU A 208 -4.48 21.04 11.48
CA LEU A 208 -5.14 19.97 12.23
C LEU A 208 -4.17 18.84 12.62
N MET A 209 -3.38 18.32 11.66
CA MET A 209 -2.44 17.23 11.92
C MET A 209 -1.28 17.69 12.80
N GLU A 210 -0.70 18.86 12.55
CA GLU A 210 0.36 19.40 13.40
C GLU A 210 -0.12 19.64 14.84
N SER A 211 -1.34 20.14 15.04
CA SER A 211 -1.91 20.30 16.38
C SER A 211 -2.07 18.96 17.08
N ALA A 212 -2.66 17.97 16.40
CA ALA A 212 -2.85 16.63 16.95
C ALA A 212 -1.52 15.95 17.31
N MET A 213 -0.46 16.17 16.54
CA MET A 213 0.87 15.63 16.84
C MET A 213 1.51 16.31 18.06
N ARG A 214 1.38 17.64 18.19
CA ARG A 214 1.86 18.38 19.37
C ARG A 214 1.14 17.94 20.65
N ASP A 215 -0.18 17.81 20.61
CA ASP A 215 -1.00 17.36 21.74
C ASP A 215 -0.62 15.95 22.22
N ARG A 216 -0.03 15.15 21.33
CA ARG A 216 0.45 13.79 21.60
C ARG A 216 1.94 13.70 21.86
N HIS A 217 2.65 14.82 21.89
CA HIS A 217 4.11 14.89 22.02
C HIS A 217 4.84 13.99 21.01
N ILE A 218 4.37 13.98 19.77
CA ILE A 218 5.01 13.30 18.65
C ILE A 218 5.86 14.36 17.94
N LYS A 219 7.18 14.17 17.92
CA LYS A 219 8.11 15.01 17.14
C LYS A 219 8.05 14.60 15.68
N TRP A 220 8.48 15.44 14.74
CA TRP A 220 8.50 15.05 13.33
C TRP A 220 9.66 15.64 12.54
N ILE A 221 9.97 14.98 11.42
CA ILE A 221 10.93 15.39 10.41
C ILE A 221 10.22 15.28 9.05
N VAL A 222 10.09 16.42 8.37
CA VAL A 222 9.51 16.57 7.02
C VAL A 222 10.63 16.75 6.00
N ASN A 223 10.32 16.69 4.69
CA ASN A 223 11.33 16.67 3.64
C ASN A 223 12.41 15.61 3.93
N ALA A 224 12.01 14.46 4.47
CA ALA A 224 12.92 13.43 4.93
C ALA A 224 13.03 12.30 3.90
N ARG A 225 14.26 11.88 3.61
CA ARG A 225 14.54 10.59 2.95
C ARG A 225 15.25 9.66 3.91
N VAL A 226 14.79 8.42 3.99
CA VAL A 226 15.44 7.36 4.77
C VAL A 226 16.51 6.75 3.88
N THR A 227 17.77 6.86 4.28
CA THR A 227 18.91 6.37 3.49
C THR A 227 19.19 4.90 3.74
N SER A 228 19.02 4.45 4.99
CA SER A 228 19.17 3.06 5.41
C SER A 228 18.54 2.85 6.78
N VAL A 229 18.26 1.59 7.09
CA VAL A 229 17.86 1.14 8.42
C VAL A 229 18.79 0.01 8.83
N GLU A 230 19.32 0.10 10.04
CA GLU A 230 20.10 -0.94 10.68
C GLU A 230 19.33 -1.46 11.90
N LYS A 231 19.90 -2.43 12.60
CA LYS A 231 19.33 -2.89 13.85
C LYS A 231 19.24 -1.73 14.83
N ASP A 232 18.02 -1.43 15.28
CA ASP A 232 17.70 -0.42 16.29
C ASP A 232 18.06 1.04 15.91
N MET A 233 18.42 1.32 14.65
CA MET A 233 18.83 2.65 14.17
C MET A 233 18.30 2.95 12.76
N MET A 234 17.71 4.13 12.56
CA MET A 234 17.27 4.62 11.25
C MET A 234 18.06 5.86 10.85
N HIS A 235 18.65 5.83 9.66
CA HIS A 235 19.42 6.95 9.11
C HIS A 235 18.54 7.78 8.18
N VAL A 236 18.40 9.06 8.49
CA VAL A 236 17.49 9.98 7.81
C VAL A 236 18.25 11.23 7.37
N GLU A 237 18.04 11.64 6.12
CA GLU A 237 18.46 12.93 5.62
C GLU A 237 17.24 13.85 5.46
N GLU A 238 17.26 14.99 6.15
CA GLU A 238 16.33 16.08 5.92
C GLU A 238 16.88 16.95 4.79
N VAL A 239 16.05 17.31 3.82
CA VAL A 239 16.47 18.08 2.64
C VAL A 239 15.86 19.48 2.62
N ASN A 240 16.60 20.42 2.05
CA ASN A 240 16.10 21.75 1.70
C ASN A 240 15.26 21.69 0.41
N GLU A 241 14.54 22.78 0.11
CA GLU A 241 13.72 22.89 -1.10
C GLU A 241 14.53 22.74 -2.40
N ASP A 242 15.81 23.11 -2.39
CA ASP A 242 16.74 22.93 -3.51
C ASP A 242 17.29 21.50 -3.65
N GLY A 243 16.89 20.58 -2.77
CA GLY A 243 17.32 19.18 -2.73
C GLY A 243 18.66 18.95 -2.03
N SER A 244 19.32 19.99 -1.52
CA SER A 244 20.53 19.84 -0.70
C SER A 244 20.22 19.23 0.67
N VAL A 245 21.16 18.47 1.24
CA VAL A 245 21.00 17.90 2.58
C VAL A 245 21.07 19.02 3.61
N LYS A 246 19.97 19.23 4.34
CA LYS A 246 19.85 20.19 5.44
C LYS A 246 20.45 19.64 6.73
N ALA A 247 20.11 18.39 7.07
CA ALA A 247 20.58 17.73 8.27
C ALA A 247 20.58 16.20 8.10
N ARG A 248 21.44 15.53 8.88
CA ARG A 248 21.49 14.08 9.03
C ARG A 248 21.02 13.72 10.43
N HIS A 249 20.15 12.73 10.54
CA HIS A 249 19.58 12.27 11.79
C HIS A 249 19.79 10.77 11.92
N ASP A 250 20.42 10.36 13.03
CA ASP A 250 20.49 8.97 13.46
C ASP A 250 19.42 8.77 14.54
N LEU A 251 18.36 8.05 14.19
CA LEU A 251 17.17 7.87 15.02
C LEU A 251 17.18 6.47 15.64
N PRO A 252 17.55 6.33 16.93
CA PRO A 252 17.44 5.05 17.61
C PRO A 252 15.96 4.67 17.75
N PHE A 253 15.63 3.39 17.64
CA PHE A 253 14.28 2.89 17.84
C PHE A 253 14.25 1.49 18.46
N ALA A 254 13.27 1.26 19.33
CA ALA A 254 12.87 -0.07 19.80
C ALA A 254 11.73 -0.65 18.95
N TYR A 255 10.97 0.21 18.26
CA TYR A 255 9.93 -0.18 17.32
C TYR A 255 9.83 0.84 16.19
N SER A 256 9.64 0.38 14.96
CA SER A 256 9.41 1.27 13.82
C SER A 256 8.33 0.76 12.88
N MET A 257 7.56 1.66 12.27
CA MET A 257 6.59 1.34 11.21
C MET A 257 6.73 2.36 10.10
N MET A 258 7.14 1.91 8.91
CA MET A 258 7.36 2.78 7.76
C MET A 258 6.55 2.31 6.57
N LEU A 259 5.79 3.22 5.96
CA LEU A 259 5.12 2.96 4.70
C LEU A 259 6.11 3.07 3.54
N PRO A 260 6.22 2.04 2.68
CA PRO A 260 7.15 2.04 1.56
C PRO A 260 6.63 2.90 0.39
N ALA A 261 7.50 3.13 -0.60
CA ALA A 261 7.07 3.46 -1.95
C ALA A 261 6.17 2.33 -2.51
N PHE A 262 5.45 2.61 -3.59
CA PHE A 262 4.73 1.59 -4.36
C PHE A 262 5.29 1.50 -5.79
N ARG A 263 5.24 0.30 -6.36
CA ARG A 263 5.47 0.05 -7.79
C ARG A 263 4.44 -0.95 -8.34
N GLY A 264 4.43 -1.12 -9.66
CA GLY A 264 3.63 -2.18 -10.29
C GLY A 264 4.10 -3.57 -9.88
N VAL A 265 3.19 -4.54 -9.87
CA VAL A 265 3.54 -5.94 -9.59
C VAL A 265 4.35 -6.55 -10.74
N GLU A 266 5.17 -7.56 -10.43
CA GLU A 266 6.06 -8.23 -11.40
C GLU A 266 5.31 -8.69 -12.66
N ALA A 267 4.08 -9.20 -12.49
CA ALA A 267 3.27 -9.73 -13.59
C ALA A 267 2.98 -8.71 -14.73
N VAL A 268 3.02 -7.41 -14.45
CA VAL A 268 2.81 -6.35 -15.46
C VAL A 268 4.06 -5.51 -15.71
N MET A 269 5.12 -5.70 -14.92
CA MET A 269 6.32 -4.88 -14.97
C MET A 269 7.01 -5.02 -16.33
N GLY A 270 7.39 -3.89 -16.94
CA GLY A 270 8.12 -3.86 -18.20
C GLY A 270 7.32 -4.27 -19.44
N VAL A 271 6.00 -4.49 -19.33
CA VAL A 271 5.15 -4.78 -20.50
C VAL A 271 4.97 -3.49 -21.32
N GLU A 272 5.62 -3.43 -22.47
CA GLU A 272 5.60 -2.27 -23.36
C GLU A 272 4.17 -1.88 -23.77
N GLY A 273 3.87 -0.58 -23.72
CA GLY A 273 2.53 -0.03 -24.00
C GLY A 273 1.51 -0.20 -22.87
N LEU A 274 1.70 -1.16 -21.95
CA LEU A 274 0.77 -1.40 -20.85
C LEU A 274 1.05 -0.52 -19.63
N VAL A 275 2.33 -0.40 -19.24
CA VAL A 275 2.74 0.26 -18.00
C VAL A 275 3.71 1.41 -18.23
N ASN A 276 3.77 2.34 -17.27
CA ASN A 276 4.83 3.34 -17.19
C ASN A 276 6.14 2.72 -16.62
N PRO A 277 7.27 3.47 -16.56
CA PRO A 277 8.53 2.93 -16.06
C PRO A 277 8.51 2.42 -14.61
N ARG A 278 7.50 2.80 -13.82
CA ARG A 278 7.31 2.35 -12.44
C ARG A 278 6.38 1.13 -12.33
N GLY A 279 5.91 0.60 -13.46
CA GLY A 279 5.03 -0.56 -13.54
C GLY A 279 3.54 -0.26 -13.35
N PHE A 280 3.14 1.02 -13.26
CA PHE A 280 1.73 1.38 -13.15
C PHE A 280 1.07 1.37 -14.53
N VAL A 281 -0.12 0.79 -14.65
CA VAL A 281 -0.87 0.66 -15.90
C VAL A 281 -1.33 2.03 -16.39
N THR A 282 -1.01 2.36 -17.64
CA THR A 282 -1.47 3.59 -18.29
C THR A 282 -2.89 3.41 -18.82
N ILE A 283 -3.73 4.43 -18.63
CA ILE A 283 -5.15 4.40 -18.99
C ILE A 283 -5.60 5.71 -19.63
N ASP A 284 -6.67 5.64 -20.43
CA ASP A 284 -7.47 6.78 -20.82
C ASP A 284 -8.53 7.13 -19.74
N LYS A 285 -9.36 8.16 -20.00
CA LYS A 285 -10.43 8.62 -19.10
C LYS A 285 -11.56 7.60 -18.86
N HIS A 286 -11.52 6.45 -19.54
CA HIS A 286 -12.48 5.35 -19.43
C HIS A 286 -11.85 4.10 -18.80
N GLN A 287 -10.74 4.27 -18.07
CA GLN A 287 -10.00 3.18 -17.42
C GLN A 287 -9.38 2.16 -18.37
N ARG A 288 -9.31 2.48 -19.68
CA ARG A 288 -8.84 1.56 -20.72
C ARG A 288 -7.40 1.87 -21.11
N ASN A 289 -6.59 0.85 -21.32
CA ASN A 289 -5.25 1.04 -21.86
C ASN A 289 -5.30 1.46 -23.33
N THR A 290 -4.45 2.41 -23.73
CA THR A 290 -4.46 2.96 -25.10
C THR A 290 -3.81 2.04 -26.12
N ALA A 291 -2.82 1.24 -25.74
CA ALA A 291 -2.15 0.28 -26.61
C ALA A 291 -2.94 -1.03 -26.74
N PHE A 292 -3.66 -1.43 -25.68
CA PHE A 292 -4.45 -2.66 -25.60
C PHE A 292 -5.91 -2.33 -25.22
N PRO A 293 -6.78 -2.02 -26.20
CA PRO A 293 -8.12 -1.49 -25.93
C PRO A 293 -9.10 -2.45 -25.23
N ASN A 294 -8.76 -3.74 -25.09
CA ASN A 294 -9.51 -4.71 -24.30
C ASN A 294 -8.96 -4.90 -22.87
N VAL A 295 -7.92 -4.16 -22.50
CA VAL A 295 -7.34 -4.15 -21.15
C VAL A 295 -7.75 -2.88 -20.43
N PHE A 296 -8.26 -3.04 -19.21
CA PHE A 296 -8.68 -1.98 -18.30
C PHE A 296 -7.90 -2.07 -17.00
N SER A 297 -7.85 -0.98 -16.23
CA SER A 297 -7.18 -0.99 -14.93
C SER A 297 -7.87 -0.08 -13.91
N ILE A 298 -7.92 -0.53 -12.66
CA ILE A 298 -8.58 0.17 -11.55
C ILE A 298 -7.75 0.07 -10.25
N GLY A 299 -7.94 1.03 -9.35
CA GLY A 299 -7.24 1.07 -8.06
C GLY A 299 -5.76 1.45 -8.16
N VAL A 300 -4.97 1.03 -7.15
CA VAL A 300 -3.60 1.52 -6.91
C VAL A 300 -2.63 1.23 -8.08
N CYS A 301 -2.88 0.19 -8.86
CA CYS A 301 -2.03 -0.18 -10.00
C CYS A 301 -2.11 0.79 -11.20
N VAL A 302 -3.00 1.78 -11.17
CA VAL A 302 -3.16 2.79 -12.21
C VAL A 302 -2.11 3.90 -12.11
N ALA A 303 -1.58 4.30 -13.26
CA ALA A 303 -0.68 5.44 -13.38
C ALA A 303 -1.46 6.75 -13.24
N ILE A 304 -1.21 7.47 -12.14
CA ILE A 304 -1.70 8.84 -11.93
C ILE A 304 -0.49 9.76 -11.76
N PRO A 305 -0.42 10.88 -12.51
CA PRO A 305 0.68 11.83 -12.38
C PRO A 305 0.68 12.49 -10.99
N PRO A 306 1.87 12.85 -10.45
CA PRO A 306 1.97 13.63 -9.23
C PRO A 306 1.24 14.99 -9.34
N VAL A 307 0.73 15.50 -8.21
CA VAL A 307 0.06 16.83 -8.16
C VAL A 307 1.02 18.00 -8.32
N GLY A 308 2.31 17.80 -7.99
CA GLY A 308 3.32 18.84 -8.02
C GLY A 308 4.70 18.28 -7.74
N LYS A 309 5.71 19.15 -7.83
CA LYS A 309 7.09 18.80 -7.44
C LYS A 309 7.24 18.99 -5.93
N THR A 310 7.92 18.04 -5.30
CA THR A 310 8.28 18.09 -3.88
C THR A 310 9.80 17.87 -3.73
N PRO A 311 10.45 18.40 -2.67
CA PRO A 311 11.89 18.26 -2.48
C PRO A 311 12.35 16.81 -2.36
N VAL A 312 11.55 15.98 -1.68
CA VAL A 312 11.68 14.51 -1.68
C VAL A 312 10.52 13.93 -2.48
N PRO A 313 10.72 12.89 -3.31
CA PRO A 313 9.64 12.28 -4.07
C PRO A 313 8.44 11.89 -3.19
N VAL A 314 7.26 12.38 -3.56
CA VAL A 314 5.96 12.11 -2.92
C VAL A 314 4.99 11.65 -4.00
N GLY A 315 4.35 10.50 -3.77
CA GLY A 315 3.35 9.95 -4.67
C GLY A 315 1.93 10.37 -4.30
N VAL A 316 1.02 10.28 -5.28
CA VAL A 316 -0.40 10.60 -5.09
C VAL A 316 -1.16 9.35 -4.63
N PRO A 317 -1.98 9.46 -3.57
CA PRO A 317 -2.81 8.35 -3.10
C PRO A 317 -3.89 7.98 -4.12
N LYS A 318 -4.19 6.68 -4.18
CA LYS A 318 -5.31 6.12 -4.93
C LYS A 318 -6.28 5.50 -3.93
N THR A 319 -7.32 6.24 -3.56
CA THR A 319 -8.28 5.82 -2.52
C THR A 319 -9.50 5.14 -3.14
N GLY A 320 -10.33 4.48 -2.32
CA GLY A 320 -11.43 3.63 -2.80
C GLY A 320 -12.52 4.29 -3.65
N PHE A 321 -12.59 5.63 -3.67
CA PHE A 321 -13.54 6.38 -4.51
C PHE A 321 -12.89 7.02 -5.75
N MET A 322 -11.56 7.00 -5.86
CA MET A 322 -10.85 7.79 -6.87
C MET A 322 -10.71 7.10 -8.23
N ILE A 323 -10.79 5.76 -8.28
CA ILE A 323 -10.43 4.95 -9.47
C ILE A 323 -11.22 3.65 -9.51
#